data_AF-A0A7W0JZT1-F1
#
_entry.id   AF-A0A7W0JZT1-F1
#
_cell.length_a   1.000
_cell.length_b   1.000
_cell.length_c   1.000
_cell.angle_alpha   90.00
_cell.angle_beta   90.00
_cell.angle_gamma   90.00
#
_symmetry.space_group_name_H-M   'P 1'
#
loop_
_entity.id
_entity.type
_entity.pdbx_description
1 polymer ?
#
loop_
_entity_poly.entity_id
_entity_poly.type
_entity_poly.pdbx_seq_one_letter_code
_entity_poly.pdbx_strand_id
1 'polypeptide(L)' 'MGIDYEVVNGPLRRGKRDELERISGQLKYPVIEFDDGSAYRADSNDMAERIRAGNLFEGREGPSRPTGA' A
#
# COMPACT_ATOMS: atom_id res chain seq x y z
N MET A 1 1.60 -14.63 -11.32
CA MET A 1 2.76 -14.28 -10.47
C MET A 1 2.27 -13.33 -9.39
N GLY A 2 2.84 -13.42 -8.19
CA GLY A 2 2.47 -12.58 -7.07
C GLY A 2 3.11 -11.19 -7.15
N ILE A 3 2.85 -10.38 -6.13
CA ILE A 3 3.55 -9.13 -5.85
C ILE A 3 4.37 -9.40 -4.60
N ASP A 4 5.65 -9.04 -4.60
CA ASP A 4 6.47 -9.11 -3.39
C ASP A 4 6.08 -8.00 -2.43
N TYR A 5 5.94 -8.34 -1.14
CA TYR A 5 5.55 -7.39 -0.11
C TYR A 5 6.10 -7.80 1.24
N GLU A 6 6.25 -6.81 2.11
CA GLU A 6 6.54 -7.01 3.53
C GLU A 6 5.31 -6.61 4.36
N VAL A 7 4.97 -7.43 5.36
CA VAL A 7 3.93 -7.07 6.33
C VAL A 7 4.58 -6.34 7.50
N VAL A 8 4.40 -5.03 7.53
CA VAL A 8 4.83 -4.20 8.65
C VAL A 8 3.67 -4.03 9.64
N ASN A 9 3.78 -4.63 10.82
CA ASN A 9 2.78 -4.51 11.87
C ASN A 9 2.94 -3.17 12.60
N GLY A 10 2.03 -2.25 12.33
CA GLY A 10 2.00 -0.98 13.04
C GLY A 10 1.22 -0.99 14.36
N PRO A 11 1.26 0.11 15.12
CA PRO A 11 0.67 0.16 16.44
C PRO A 11 -0.87 0.10 16.43
N LEU A 12 -1.43 -0.65 17.38
CA LEU A 12 -2.89 -0.80 17.54
C LEU A 12 -3.56 0.53 17.94
N ARG A 13 -2.91 1.32 18.79
CA ARG A 13 -3.43 2.59 19.28
C ARG A 13 -3.23 3.68 18.22
N ARG A 14 -4.32 4.34 17.80
CA ARG A 14 -4.28 5.40 16.78
C ARG A 14 -3.31 6.53 17.11
N GLY A 15 -3.24 6.97 18.38
CA GLY A 15 -2.31 8.01 18.83
C GLY A 15 -0.84 7.59 18.89
N LYS A 16 -0.46 6.44 18.32
CA LYS A 16 0.93 6.04 18.11
C LYS A 16 1.26 5.84 16.62
N ARG A 17 0.35 6.21 15.72
CA ARG A 17 0.46 5.97 14.28
C ARG A 17 1.06 7.17 13.53
N ASP A 18 1.95 7.91 14.18
CA ASP A 18 2.59 9.11 13.64
C ASP A 18 3.30 8.81 12.32
N GLU A 19 3.97 7.65 12.24
CA GLU A 19 4.63 7.21 11.00
C GLU A 19 3.63 6.88 9.88
N LEU A 20 2.50 6.27 10.22
CA LEU A 20 1.44 5.99 9.25
C LEU A 20 0.84 7.28 8.68
N GLU A 21 0.65 8.28 9.55
CA GLU A 21 0.18 9.60 9.15
C GLU A 21 1.21 10.32 8.28
N ARG A 22 2.50 10.22 8.62
CA ARG A 22 3.59 10.79 7.83
C ARG A 22 3.61 10.23 6.40
N ILE A 23 3.45 8.92 6.25
CA ILE A 23 3.57 8.23 4.95
C ILE A 23 2.27 8.30 4.14
N SER A 24 1.11 8.20 4.79
CA SER A 24 -0.19 8.07 4.10
C SER A 24 -1.12 9.28 4.24
N GLY A 25 -0.77 10.26 5.07
CA GLY A 25 -1.63 11.39 5.43
C GLY A 25 -2.82 11.02 6.32
N GLN A 26 -2.88 9.78 6.82
CA GLN A 26 -4.01 9.31 7.61
C GLN A 26 -3.64 8.18 8.58
N LEU A 27 -4.52 7.94 9.55
CA LEU A 27 -4.26 7.04 10.69
C LEU A 27 -4.90 5.65 10.56
N LYS A 28 -5.54 5.29 9.44
CA LYS A 28 -6.25 4.00 9.29
C LYS A 28 -5.43 3.00 8.48
N TYR A 29 -5.47 1.74 8.90
CA TYR A 29 -5.02 0.60 8.11
C TYR A 29 -6.17 0.06 7.26
N PRO A 30 -5.89 -0.65 6.16
CA PRO A 30 -4.56 -0.90 5.56
C PRO A 30 -4.02 0.31 4.76
N VAL A 31 -2.69 0.34 4.62
CA VAL A 31 -1.94 1.26 3.75
C VAL A 31 -0.88 0.43 3.04
N ILE A 32 -0.67 0.69 1.76
CA ILE A 32 0.43 0.12 0.98
C ILE A 32 1.43 1.24 0.72
N GLU A 33 2.66 1.07 1.16
CA GLU A 33 3.79 1.90 0.75
C GLU A 33 4.50 1.19 -0.42
N PHE A 34 4.89 1.96 -1.43
CA PHE A 34 5.64 1.45 -2.57
C PHE A 34 7.11 1.82 -2.45
N ASP A 35 7.96 1.19 -3.26
CA ASP A 35 9.41 1.39 -3.21
C ASP A 35 9.87 2.83 -3.51
N ASP A 36 9.01 3.63 -4.15
CA ASP A 36 9.23 5.07 -4.40
C ASP A 36 8.90 5.96 -3.19
N GLY A 37 8.50 5.37 -2.06
CA GLY A 37 8.11 6.04 -0.83
C GLY A 37 6.72 6.66 -0.85
N SER A 38 5.98 6.50 -1.95
CA SER A 38 4.59 6.95 -2.00
C SER A 38 3.65 5.88 -1.44
N ALA A 39 2.47 6.30 -1.00
CA ALA A 39 1.48 5.40 -0.40
C ALA A 39 0.18 5.33 -1.20
N TYR A 40 -0.47 4.17 -1.16
CA TYR A 40 -1.84 3.96 -1.58
C TYR A 40 -2.72 3.58 -0.40
N ARG A 41 -3.89 4.20 -0.37
CA ARG A 41 -4.94 3.90 0.60
C ARG A 41 -6.31 3.95 -0.06
N ALA A 42 -7.14 2.97 0.28
CA ALA A 42 -8.57 2.94 -0.01
C ALA A 42 -9.31 2.28 1.17
N ASP A 43 -10.63 2.11 1.06
CA ASP A 43 -11.29 1.14 1.92
C ASP A 43 -10.69 -0.25 1.71
N SER A 44 -10.71 -1.10 2.73
CA SER A 44 -10.15 -2.45 2.65
C SER A 44 -10.78 -3.27 1.51
N ASN A 45 -12.08 -3.10 1.27
CA ASN A 45 -12.78 -3.82 0.21
C ASN A 45 -12.31 -3.36 -1.18
N ASP A 46 -12.31 -2.04 -1.42
CA ASP A 46 -11.87 -1.45 -2.69
C ASP A 46 -10.39 -1.77 -2.98
N MET A 47 -9.55 -1.71 -1.94
CA MET A 47 -8.14 -2.09 -2.05
C MET A 47 -7.98 -3.55 -2.46
N ALA A 48 -8.72 -4.47 -1.82
CA ALA A 48 -8.67 -5.89 -2.15
C ALA A 48 -9.16 -6.15 -3.59
N GLU A 49 -10.23 -5.48 -4.03
CA GLU A 49 -10.72 -5.55 -5.41
C GLU A 49 -9.69 -5.08 -6.41
N ARG A 50 -9.07 -3.90 -6.18
CA ARG A 50 -8.03 -3.35 -7.05
C ARG A 50 -6.81 -4.26 -7.17
N ILE A 51 -6.36 -4.86 -6.07
CA ILE A 51 -5.23 -5.81 -6.06
C ILE A 51 -5.59 -7.08 -6.83
N ARG A 52 -6.78 -7.65 -6.58
CA ARG A 52 -7.25 -8.86 -7.31
C ARG A 52 -7.42 -8.61 -8.80
N ALA A 53 -7.82 -7.40 -9.19
CA ALA A 53 -7.91 -6.98 -10.58
C ALA A 53 -6.53 -6.79 -11.26
N GLY A 54 -5.44 -6.78 -10.49
CA GLY A 54 -4.09 -6.52 -11.01
C GLY A 54 -3.80 -5.04 -11.26
N ASN A 55 -4.64 -4.13 -10.75
CA ASN A 55 -4.59 -2.69 -11.04
C ASN A 55 -3.92 -1.89 -9.91
N LEU A 56 -3.18 -2.54 -9.01
CA LEU A 56 -2.53 -1.86 -7.88
C LEU A 56 -1.64 -0.69 -8.33
N PHE A 57 -0.94 -0.84 -9.46
CA PHE A 57 -0.03 0.16 -10.02
C PHE A 57 -0.68 1.10 -11.06
N GLU A 58 -1.98 0.98 -11.32
CA GLU A 58 -2.65 1.80 -12.33
C GLU A 58 -2.61 3.30 -11.98
N GLY A 59 -2.25 4.16 -12.94
CA GLY A 59 -2.10 5.60 -12.72
C GLY A 59 -0.79 6.00 -12.04
N ARG A 60 0.17 5.07 -11.88
CA ARG A 60 1.54 5.34 -11.43
C ARG A 60 2.52 5.15 -12.60
N GLU A 61 3.24 6.20 -12.97
CA GLU A 61 4.40 6.14 -13.87
C GLU A 61 5.68 6.00 -13.03
N GLY A 62 6.05 4.76 -12.71
CA GLY A 62 7.18 4.33 -11.88
C GLY A 62 7.16 2.80 -11.80
N PRO A 63 8.33 2.12 -11.68
CA PRO A 63 8.58 0.79 -12.23
C PRO A 63 7.42 -0.17 -11.99
N SER A 64 6.70 -0.43 -13.08
CA SER A 64 5.55 -1.31 -13.13
C SER A 64 6.02 -2.73 -13.40
N ARG A 65 5.44 -3.66 -12.64
CA ARG A 65 5.39 -5.11 -12.88
C ARG A 65 6.71 -5.87 -12.58
N PRO A 66 6.71 -6.86 -11.67
CA PRO A 66 7.82 -7.81 -11.62
C PRO A 66 7.95 -8.44 -13.01
N THR A 67 9.05 -8.11 -13.69
CA THR A 67 9.40 -8.71 -14.97
C THR A 67 10.01 -10.06 -14.63
N GLY A 68 9.30 -11.13 -14.99
CA GLY A 68 9.75 -12.49 -14.73
C GLY A 68 11.09 -12.79 -15.40
N ALA A 69 11.91 -13.55 -14.67
CA ALA A 69 12.91 -14.47 -15.19
C ALA A 69 12.58 -15.87 -14.64
#